data_AF-A0A956KNU0-F1
#
_entry.id   AF-A0A956KNU0-F1
#
_cell.length_a   1.000
_cell.length_b   1.000
_cell.length_c   1.000
_cell.angle_alpha   90.00
_cell.angle_beta   90.00
_cell.angle_gamma   90.00
#
_symmetry.space_group_name_H-M   'P 1'
#
loop_
_entity.id
_entity.type
_entity.pdbx_description
1 polymer ?
#
loop_
_entity_poly.entity_id
_entity_poly.type
_entity_poly.pdbx_seq_one_letter_code
_entity_poly.pdbx_strand_id
1 'polypeptide(L)'
;MNRVMEWAMAPCSGLRLKAFRWALTLALLIYTVAWALDAHEWLSAAGYHISPAASHGFARALPLLPGFLVPVFLLLYLGSMVAVLFDVRARLCSWLVFAGLIYATMVDRLAAFSMNKIALVAWAVLLLAPWLETEPTKPTEPPEPRQEALRPEPRLASIWPIR
;
A
#
# COMPACT_ATOMS: atom_id res chain seq x y z
N MET A 1 -6.70 -31.41 8.14
CA MET A 1 -6.46 -29.96 7.95
C MET A 1 -7.36 -29.51 6.81
N ASN A 2 -8.11 -28.41 6.96
CA ASN A 2 -9.12 -28.00 5.97
C ASN A 2 -8.41 -27.38 4.75
N ARG A 3 -8.79 -27.74 3.51
CA ARG A 3 -8.12 -27.25 2.27
C ARG A 3 -8.01 -25.73 2.19
N VAL A 4 -8.96 -25.02 2.79
CA VAL A 4 -8.96 -23.56 2.93
C VAL A 4 -7.75 -23.06 3.72
N MET A 5 -7.37 -23.77 4.78
CA MET A 5 -6.30 -23.39 5.68
C MET A 5 -4.91 -23.66 5.06
N GLU A 6 -4.79 -24.74 4.29
CA GLU A 6 -3.59 -25.02 3.48
C GLU A 6 -3.40 -23.98 2.38
N TRP A 7 -4.47 -23.58 1.69
CA TRP A 7 -4.41 -22.51 0.71
C TRP A 7 -4.08 -21.15 1.36
N ALA A 8 -4.70 -20.84 2.50
CA ALA A 8 -4.48 -19.56 3.20
C ALA A 8 -3.05 -19.42 3.76
N MET A 9 -2.40 -20.53 4.12
CA MET A 9 -1.02 -20.54 4.62
C MET A 9 0.01 -20.91 3.54
N ALA A 10 -0.41 -21.06 2.28
CA ALA A 10 0.50 -21.37 1.19
C ALA A 10 1.53 -20.24 1.01
N PRO A 11 2.79 -20.57 0.67
CA PRO A 11 3.81 -19.56 0.40
C PRO A 11 3.35 -18.58 -0.67
N CYS A 12 3.23 -17.30 -0.31
CA CYS A 12 2.92 -16.25 -1.27
C CYS A 12 4.21 -15.83 -1.99
N SER A 13 4.17 -15.74 -3.33
CA SER A 13 5.33 -15.27 -4.07
C SER A 13 5.60 -13.79 -3.79
N GLY A 14 6.87 -13.46 -3.64
CA GLY A 14 7.31 -12.10 -3.36
C GLY A 14 6.86 -11.05 -4.37
N LEU A 15 6.83 -11.45 -5.64
CA LEU A 15 6.38 -10.60 -6.73
C LEU A 15 4.90 -10.21 -6.57
N ARG A 16 4.04 -11.14 -6.12
CA ARG A 16 2.62 -10.86 -5.89
C ARG A 16 2.43 -9.88 -4.74
N LEU A 17 3.18 -10.05 -3.65
CA LEU A 17 3.15 -9.10 -2.53
C LEU A 17 3.61 -7.70 -2.94
N LYS A 18 4.70 -7.62 -3.73
CA LYS A 18 5.20 -6.35 -4.27
C LYS A 18 4.18 -5.69 -5.20
N ALA A 19 3.59 -6.44 -6.12
CA ALA A 19 2.55 -5.94 -7.03
C ALA A 19 1.31 -5.45 -6.26
N PHE A 20 0.86 -6.20 -5.24
CA PHE A 20 -0.26 -5.80 -4.40
C PHE A 20 0.03 -4.51 -3.63
N ARG A 21 1.20 -4.40 -2.98
CA ARG A 21 1.65 -3.17 -2.31
C ARG A 21 1.65 -1.99 -3.27
N TRP A 22 2.16 -2.20 -4.50
CA TRP A 22 2.23 -1.16 -5.52
C TRP A 22 0.85 -0.69 -5.98
N ALA A 23 -0.03 -1.62 -6.33
CA ALA A 23 -1.40 -1.34 -6.76
C ALA A 23 -2.22 -0.66 -5.65
N LEU A 24 -2.12 -1.15 -4.42
CA LEU A 24 -2.80 -0.56 -3.25
C LEU A 24 -2.29 0.86 -3.00
N THR A 25 -0.98 1.07 -3.05
CA THR A 25 -0.38 2.40 -2.85
C THR A 25 -0.82 3.37 -3.94
N LEU A 26 -0.86 2.93 -5.21
CA LEU A 26 -1.31 3.76 -6.32
C LEU A 26 -2.79 4.13 -6.18
N ALA A 27 -3.65 3.17 -5.84
CA ALA A 27 -5.07 3.42 -5.62
C ALA A 27 -5.30 4.41 -4.47
N LEU A 28 -4.58 4.24 -3.36
CA LEU A 28 -4.64 5.14 -2.21
C LEU A 28 -4.08 6.53 -2.55
N LEU A 29 -3.02 6.61 -3.36
CA LEU A 29 -2.45 7.88 -3.81
C LEU A 29 -3.44 8.68 -4.65
N ILE A 30 -4.04 8.05 -5.67
CA ILE A 30 -5.06 8.69 -6.52
C ILE A 30 -6.23 9.18 -5.67
N TYR A 31 -6.73 8.32 -4.77
CA TYR A 31 -7.78 8.68 -3.83
C TYR A 31 -7.39 9.88 -2.96
N THR A 32 -6.21 9.86 -2.36
CA THR A 32 -5.74 10.93 -1.47
C THR A 32 -5.56 12.25 -2.23
N VAL A 33 -5.03 12.21 -3.45
CA VAL A 33 -4.89 13.41 -4.30
C VAL A 33 -6.25 14.02 -4.62
N ALA A 34 -7.25 13.19 -4.94
CA ALA A 34 -8.60 13.69 -5.22
C ALA A 34 -9.22 14.40 -4.00
N TRP A 35 -9.01 13.86 -2.79
CA TRP A 35 -9.54 14.43 -1.55
C TRP A 35 -8.63 15.49 -0.91
N ALA A 36 -7.41 15.68 -1.41
CA ALA A 36 -6.48 16.68 -0.89
C ALA A 36 -6.93 18.12 -1.16
N LEU A 37 -7.77 18.32 -2.19
CA LEU A 37 -8.33 19.63 -2.52
C LEU A 37 -9.19 20.19 -1.38
N ASP A 38 -9.93 19.32 -0.72
CA ASP A 38 -10.81 19.67 0.40
C ASP A 38 -10.19 19.32 1.77
N ALA A 39 -8.86 19.13 1.82
CA ALA A 39 -8.13 18.71 3.02
C ALA A 39 -8.37 19.57 4.25
N HIS A 40 -8.58 20.87 4.06
CA HIS A 40 -8.90 21.76 5.17
C HIS A 40 -10.23 21.39 5.85
N GLU A 41 -11.22 20.91 5.11
CA GLU A 41 -12.52 20.56 5.67
C GLU A 41 -12.45 19.29 6.51
N TRP A 42 -11.70 18.27 6.09
CA TRP A 42 -11.67 16.99 6.78
C TRP A 42 -10.47 16.79 7.72
N LEU A 43 -9.44 17.64 7.69
CA LEU A 43 -8.28 17.56 8.62
C LEU A 43 -8.23 18.64 9.69
N SER A 44 -8.96 19.74 9.51
CA SER A 44 -8.89 20.92 10.38
C SER A 44 -10.26 21.28 10.95
N ALA A 45 -10.27 22.16 11.94
CA ALA A 45 -11.52 22.64 12.56
C ALA A 45 -12.46 23.44 11.62
N ALA A 46 -12.08 23.61 10.34
CA ALA A 46 -12.90 24.29 9.36
C ALA A 46 -14.14 23.49 8.91
N GLY A 47 -14.09 22.15 8.95
CA GLY A 47 -15.22 21.31 8.55
C GLY A 47 -16.02 20.72 9.70
N TYR A 48 -16.97 19.86 9.34
CA TYR A 48 -17.91 19.26 10.28
C TYR A 48 -17.35 17.98 10.90
N HIS A 49 -17.03 18.03 12.20
CA HIS A 49 -16.61 16.88 12.98
C HIS A 49 -17.65 16.53 14.04
N ILE A 50 -17.94 15.23 14.19
CA ILE A 50 -18.85 14.74 15.23
C ILE A 50 -18.30 15.15 16.60
N SER A 51 -19.10 15.89 17.37
CA SER A 51 -18.72 16.28 18.72
C SER A 51 -18.66 15.05 19.66
N PRO A 52 -17.80 15.06 20.69
CA PRO A 52 -17.77 13.99 21.68
C PRO A 52 -19.14 13.75 22.33
N ALA A 53 -19.91 14.83 22.56
CA ALA A 53 -21.27 14.75 23.11
C ALA A 53 -22.23 14.01 22.18
N ALA A 54 -22.20 14.29 20.87
CA ALA A 54 -23.03 13.59 19.89
C ALA A 54 -22.65 12.11 19.77
N SER A 55 -21.38 11.76 20.02
CA SER A 55 -20.89 10.39 19.95
C SER A 55 -21.18 9.51 21.16
N HIS A 56 -21.83 10.04 22.22
CA HIS A 56 -22.13 9.30 23.46
C HIS A 56 -20.91 8.57 24.07
N GLY A 57 -19.71 9.14 23.92
CA GLY A 57 -18.47 8.55 24.42
C GLY A 57 -17.88 7.42 23.57
N PHE A 58 -18.55 6.99 22.48
CA PHE A 58 -18.01 6.00 21.55
C PHE A 58 -16.93 6.58 20.63
N ALA A 59 -16.86 7.91 20.48
CA ALA A 59 -15.82 8.57 19.69
C ALA A 59 -14.90 9.46 20.55
N ARG A 60 -13.65 9.03 20.69
CA ARG A 60 -12.58 9.91 21.18
C ARG A 60 -12.16 10.85 20.06
N ALA A 61 -12.43 12.15 20.21
CA ALA A 61 -11.95 13.15 19.27
C ALA A 61 -10.41 13.13 19.24
N LEU A 62 -9.82 12.84 18.07
CA LEU A 62 -8.40 13.10 17.86
C LEU A 62 -8.20 14.58 17.56
N PRO A 63 -7.04 15.15 17.93
CA PRO A 63 -6.76 16.55 17.71
C PRO A 63 -6.73 16.82 16.20
N LEU A 64 -7.51 17.81 15.78
CA LEU A 64 -7.51 18.33 14.42
C LEU A 64 -6.21 19.10 14.16
N LEU A 65 -5.76 19.13 12.91
CA LEU A 65 -4.60 19.92 12.55
C LEU A 65 -4.97 21.41 12.51
N PRO A 66 -4.10 22.30 13.00
CA PRO A 66 -4.21 23.70 12.64
C PRO A 66 -3.99 23.84 11.13
N GLY A 67 -4.66 24.82 10.51
CA GLY A 67 -4.69 24.94 9.05
C GLY A 67 -3.31 24.94 8.38
N PHE A 68 -2.31 25.57 9.00
CA PHE A 68 -0.95 25.62 8.45
C PHE A 68 -0.20 24.27 8.47
N LEU A 69 -0.63 23.30 9.28
CA LEU A 69 -0.05 21.95 9.31
C LEU A 69 -0.71 20.99 8.32
N VAL A 70 -1.88 21.31 7.77
CA VAL A 70 -2.54 20.52 6.73
C VAL A 70 -1.62 20.27 5.52
N PRO A 71 -0.97 21.28 4.90
CA PRO A 71 -0.06 21.03 3.78
C PRO A 71 1.17 20.21 4.17
N VAL A 72 1.67 20.37 5.40
CA VAL A 72 2.81 19.56 5.92
C VAL A 72 2.41 18.09 6.04
N PHE A 73 1.23 17.82 6.59
CA PHE A 73 0.68 16.46 6.66
C PHE A 73 0.53 15.85 5.27
N LEU A 74 -0.09 16.57 4.32
CA LEU A 74 -0.28 16.08 2.96
C LEU A 74 1.05 15.79 2.26
N LEU A 75 2.05 16.67 2.42
CA LEU A 75 3.38 16.49 1.83
C LEU A 75 4.07 15.23 2.37
N LEU A 76 4.02 15.01 3.69
CA LEU A 76 4.58 13.81 4.31
C LEU A 76 3.81 12.55 3.88
N TYR A 77 2.47 12.63 3.86
CA TYR A 77 1.62 11.49 3.57
C TYR A 77 1.68 11.08 2.10
N LEU A 78 1.47 12.01 1.15
CA LEU A 78 1.63 11.78 -0.29
C LEU A 78 3.09 11.44 -0.63
N GLY A 79 4.06 12.16 -0.06
CA GLY A 79 5.48 11.89 -0.25
C GLY A 79 5.87 10.47 0.18
N SER A 80 5.29 9.98 1.30
CA SER A 80 5.52 8.60 1.74
C SER A 80 4.93 7.57 0.78
N MET A 81 3.77 7.81 0.18
CA MET A 81 3.19 6.93 -0.85
C MET A 81 4.07 6.88 -2.10
N VAL A 82 4.53 8.05 -2.57
CA VAL A 82 5.46 8.15 -3.70
C VAL A 82 6.76 7.39 -3.40
N ALA A 83 7.33 7.55 -2.20
CA ALA A 83 8.52 6.82 -1.78
C ALA A 83 8.30 5.30 -1.77
N VAL A 84 7.12 4.81 -1.36
CA VAL A 84 6.76 3.39 -1.45
C VAL A 84 6.73 2.90 -2.91
N LEU A 85 6.19 3.69 -3.84
CA LEU A 85 6.13 3.32 -5.27
C LEU A 85 7.54 3.22 -5.90
N PHE A 86 8.47 4.07 -5.48
CA PHE A 86 9.87 4.04 -5.92
C PHE A 86 10.78 3.14 -5.07
N ASP A 87 10.22 2.37 -4.14
CA ASP A 87 10.96 1.49 -3.21
C ASP A 87 11.98 2.23 -2.31
N VAL A 88 11.87 3.55 -2.16
CA VAL A 88 12.76 4.36 -1.32
C VAL A 88 12.38 4.17 0.14
N ARG A 89 13.21 3.43 0.90
CA ARG A 89 12.94 3.08 2.31
C ARG A 89 11.50 2.58 2.52
N ALA A 90 11.02 1.74 1.60
CA ALA A 90 9.61 1.38 1.48
C ALA A 90 8.97 0.92 2.79
N ARG A 91 9.69 0.19 3.65
CA ARG A 91 9.18 -0.26 4.96
C ARG A 91 8.89 0.90 5.90
N LEU A 92 9.80 1.87 6.02
CA LEU A 92 9.60 3.06 6.84
C LEU A 92 8.45 3.90 6.30
N CYS A 93 8.43 4.14 4.98
CA CYS A 93 7.38 4.91 4.34
C CYS A 93 6.01 4.23 4.46
N SER A 94 5.97 2.89 4.43
CA SER A 94 4.74 2.10 4.67
C SER A 94 4.19 2.32 6.09
N TRP A 95 5.06 2.42 7.10
CA TRP A 95 4.65 2.78 8.46
C TRP A 95 4.08 4.21 8.53
N LEU A 96 4.67 5.15 7.80
CA LEU A 96 4.15 6.52 7.73
C LEU A 96 2.78 6.57 7.04
N VAL A 97 2.60 5.84 5.93
CA VAL A 97 1.29 5.71 5.26
C VAL A 97 0.28 5.09 6.22
N PHE A 98 0.64 4.04 6.94
CA PHE A 98 -0.27 3.40 7.89
C PHE A 98 -0.66 4.33 9.06
N ALA A 99 0.30 5.06 9.64
CA ALA A 99 0.01 6.05 10.67
C ALA A 99 -0.90 7.18 10.16
N GLY A 100 -0.66 7.66 8.93
CA GLY A 100 -1.51 8.63 8.26
C GLY A 100 -2.93 8.11 8.03
N LEU A 101 -3.09 6.84 7.63
CA LEU A 101 -4.39 6.19 7.48
C LEU A 101 -5.15 6.09 8.80
N ILE A 102 -4.49 5.68 9.88
CA ILE A 102 -5.11 5.65 11.21
C ILE A 102 -5.61 7.04 11.56
N TYR A 103 -4.77 8.06 11.42
CA TYR A 103 -5.12 9.43 11.74
C TYR A 103 -6.30 9.93 10.90
N ALA A 104 -6.23 9.82 9.57
CA ALA A 104 -7.29 10.24 8.66
C ALA A 104 -8.62 9.52 8.94
N THR A 105 -8.59 8.20 9.18
CA THR A 105 -9.79 7.41 9.50
C THR A 105 -10.44 7.82 10.83
N MET A 106 -9.62 8.25 11.80
CA MET A 106 -10.13 8.63 13.11
C MET A 106 -10.66 10.07 13.16
N VAL A 107 -10.13 10.96 12.32
CA VAL A 107 -10.59 12.34 12.19
C VAL A 107 -11.82 12.43 11.28
N ASP A 108 -11.83 11.69 10.17
CA ASP A 108 -12.96 11.59 9.26
C ASP A 108 -13.76 10.30 9.49
N ARG A 109 -14.65 10.35 10.47
CA ARG A 109 -15.48 9.20 10.91
C ARG A 109 -16.78 9.04 10.13
N LEU A 110 -17.22 10.08 9.44
CA LEU A 110 -18.56 10.15 8.84
C LEU A 110 -18.68 9.27 7.60
N ALA A 111 -17.58 9.02 6.90
CA ALA A 111 -17.54 8.07 5.82
C ALA A 111 -17.52 6.62 6.37
N ALA A 112 -18.71 6.09 6.68
CA ALA A 112 -18.90 4.74 7.23
C ALA A 112 -18.26 3.64 6.35
N PHE A 113 -18.13 3.89 5.04
CA PHE A 113 -17.47 3.05 4.03
C PHE A 113 -16.36 3.81 3.26
N SER A 114 -15.54 4.61 3.94
CA SER A 114 -14.40 5.25 3.25
C SER A 114 -13.37 4.21 2.79
N MET A 115 -12.77 4.51 1.64
CA MET A 115 -11.60 3.81 1.10
C MET A 115 -10.45 3.73 2.13
N ASN A 116 -10.38 4.69 3.07
CA ASN A 116 -9.46 4.69 4.20
C ASN A 116 -9.56 3.44 5.08
N LYS A 117 -10.76 2.94 5.39
CA LYS A 117 -10.91 1.75 6.24
C LYS A 117 -10.43 0.47 5.56
N ILE A 118 -10.74 0.33 4.26
CA ILE A 118 -10.29 -0.80 3.45
C ILE A 118 -8.76 -0.74 3.31
N ALA A 119 -8.22 0.44 2.99
CA ALA A 119 -6.79 0.66 2.90
C ALA A 119 -6.07 0.41 4.23
N LEU A 120 -6.67 0.79 5.36
CA LEU A 120 -6.13 0.56 6.70
C LEU A 120 -5.96 -0.94 6.99
N VAL A 121 -6.99 -1.75 6.72
CA VAL A 121 -6.91 -3.21 6.93
C VAL A 121 -5.89 -3.83 5.97
N ALA A 122 -5.90 -3.44 4.69
CA ALA A 122 -4.95 -3.94 3.71
C ALA A 122 -3.49 -3.58 4.08
N TRP A 123 -3.26 -2.37 4.60
CA TRP A 123 -1.94 -1.95 5.08
C TRP A 123 -1.50 -2.66 6.35
N ALA A 124 -2.41 -2.93 7.29
CA ALA A 124 -2.10 -3.72 8.47
C ALA A 124 -1.60 -5.13 8.08
N VAL A 125 -2.27 -5.78 7.12
CA VAL A 125 -1.84 -7.08 6.59
C VAL A 125 -0.48 -6.97 5.89
N LEU A 126 -0.28 -5.94 5.06
CA LEU A 126 0.99 -5.70 4.38
C LEU A 126 2.15 -5.49 5.36
N LEU A 127 1.94 -4.75 6.45
CA LEU A 127 2.94 -4.49 7.49
C LEU A 127 3.36 -5.74 8.28
N LEU A 128 2.47 -6.72 8.37
CA LEU A 128 2.75 -8.02 8.99
C LEU A 128 3.42 -8.99 8.01
N ALA A 129 3.31 -8.76 6.70
CA ALA A 129 3.92 -9.60 5.70
C ALA A 129 5.46 -9.45 5.68
N PRO A 130 6.20 -10.51 5.31
CA PRO A 130 7.65 -10.42 5.18
C PRO A 130 8.04 -9.38 4.11
N TRP A 131 8.95 -8.46 4.47
CA TRP A 131 9.57 -7.56 3.51
C TRP A 131 10.65 -8.30 2.76
N LEU A 132 10.46 -8.45 1.45
CA LEU A 132 11.54 -8.85 0.58
C LEU A 132 12.39 -7.64 0.31
N GLU A 133 13.60 -7.67 0.84
CA GLU A 133 14.63 -6.74 0.42
C GLU A 133 14.89 -7.02 -1.06
N THR A 134 14.91 -5.97 -1.87
CA THR A 134 15.51 -6.05 -3.20
C THR A 134 16.96 -6.44 -2.95
N GLU A 135 17.30 -7.73 -3.12
CA GLU A 135 18.69 -8.12 -3.13
C GLU A 135 19.41 -7.18 -4.10
N PRO A 136 20.53 -6.57 -3.70
CA PRO A 136 21.35 -5.85 -4.66
C PRO A 136 21.63 -6.86 -5.76
N THR A 137 21.20 -6.55 -6.99
CA THR A 137 21.55 -7.33 -8.16
C THR A 137 23.07 -7.44 -8.13
N LYS A 138 23.60 -8.56 -7.63
CA LYS A 138 25.02 -8.84 -7.76
C LYS A 138 25.29 -8.66 -9.25
N PRO A 139 26.32 -7.90 -9.64
CA PRO A 139 26.75 -7.89 -11.02
C PRO A 139 26.89 -9.37 -11.40
N THR A 140 26.00 -9.84 -12.26
CA THR A 140 26.09 -11.17 -12.83
C THR A 140 27.49 -11.18 -13.42
N GLU A 141 28.41 -11.91 -12.79
CA GLU A 141 29.69 -12.19 -13.43
C GLU A 141 29.35 -12.64 -14.84
N PRO A 142 30.00 -12.05 -15.87
CA PRO A 142 29.70 -12.39 -17.25
C PRO A 142 29.71 -13.91 -17.34
N PRO A 143 28.65 -14.54 -17.87
CA PRO A 143 28.52 -15.99 -17.85
C PRO A 143 29.83 -16.56 -18.39
N GLU A 144 30.53 -17.37 -17.59
CA GLU A 144 31.64 -18.16 -18.10
C GLU A 144 31.16 -18.78 -19.41
N PRO A 145 31.95 -18.72 -20.50
CA PRO A 145 31.56 -19.29 -21.76
C PRO A 145 31.29 -20.77 -21.56
N ARG A 146 30.02 -21.12 -21.34
CA ARG A 146 29.56 -22.50 -21.41
C ARG A 146 29.96 -22.95 -22.80
N GLN A 147 30.84 -23.93 -22.85
CA GLN A 147 31.05 -24.73 -24.04
C GLN A 147 29.70 -25.36 -24.37
N GLU A 148 28.96 -24.68 -25.24
CA GLU A 148 27.71 -25.09 -25.83
C GLU A 148 28.03 -26.19 -26.85
N ALA A 149 28.46 -27.34 -26.33
CA ALA A 149 28.58 -28.55 -27.11
C ALA A 149 27.17 -29.04 -27.41
N LEU A 150 26.72 -28.71 -28.62
CA LEU A 150 25.82 -29.52 -29.46
C LEU A 150 24.66 -30.19 -28.70
N ARG A 151 23.61 -29.44 -28.40
CA ARG A 151 22.28 -30.04 -28.20
C ARG A 151 21.40 -29.67 -29.39
N PRO A 152 20.86 -30.65 -30.15
CA PRO A 152 19.94 -30.37 -31.24
C PRO A 152 18.66 -29.74 -30.66
N GLU A 153 18.29 -28.60 -31.23
CA GLU A 153 17.08 -27.84 -30.91
C GLU A 153 15.82 -28.73 -30.92
N PRO A 154 15.01 -28.76 -29.83
CA PRO A 154 13.67 -29.32 -29.91
C PRO A 154 12.78 -28.33 -30.68
N ARG A 155 12.37 -28.71 -31.90
CA ARG A 155 11.37 -27.95 -32.68
C ARG A 155 10.11 -27.76 -31.83
N LEU A 156 9.84 -26.52 -31.45
CA LEU A 156 8.55 -26.11 -30.90
C LEU A 156 7.51 -26.17 -32.03
N ALA A 157 6.85 -27.32 -32.18
CA ALA A 157 5.64 -27.41 -32.97
C ALA A 157 4.54 -26.64 -32.23
N SER A 158 4.03 -25.56 -32.84
CA SER A 158 2.90 -24.80 -32.30
C SER A 158 1.64 -25.67 -32.38
N ILE A 159 1.24 -26.24 -31.25
CA ILE A 159 -0.05 -26.92 -31.12
C ILE A 159 -1.02 -25.90 -30.52
N TRP A 160 -1.57 -25.02 -31.36
CA TRP A 160 -2.77 -24.25 -31.01
C TRP A 160 -3.83 -24.44 -32.09
N PRO A 161 -4.95 -25.12 -31.82
CA PRO A 161 -6.10 -25.07 -32.71
C PRO A 161 -6.80 -23.70 -32.63
N ILE A 162 -6.82 -22.98 -33.76
CA ILE A 162 -7.79 -21.93 -34.01
C ILE A 162 -9.12 -22.65 -34.36
N ARG A 163 -10.19 -22.35 -33.61
CA ARG A 163 -11.57 -22.60 -34.02
C ARG A 163 -12.27 -21.28 -34.20
#